data_AF-Q2W835-F1
#
_entry.id   AF-Q2W835-F1
#
_cell.length_a   1.000
_cell.length_b   1.000
_cell.length_c   1.000
_cell.angle_alpha   90.00
_cell.angle_beta   90.00
_cell.angle_gamma   90.00
#
_symmetry.space_group_name_H-M   'P 1'
#
loop_
_entity.id
_entity.type
_entity.pdbx_description
1 polymer ?
#
loop_
_entity_poly.entity_id
_entity_poly.type
_entity_poly.pdbx_seq_one_letter_code
_entity_poly.pdbx_strand_id
1 'polypeptide(L)'
;MPLTITPIPNAAPFTAFSDNVGIFSNSKAREIPARLNAIAQGLKDHINTLWLATATGFINGTVITGLNAALAKIETFSNGIETRINNQMAEFQVNLANYLGTNAGYSVNAANAALFTGGIVAGDVVYDVAGRASSIRQGPRLINGITYNDDGTMAGYAEKLTLGGITYTRAYSFTYMPDGQIAAITEV
;
A
#
# COMPACT_ATOMS: atom_id res chain seq x y z
N MET A 1 -4.18 -24.48 -4.76
CA MET A 1 -4.79 -25.83 -4.84
C MET A 1 -5.21 -26.22 -3.42
N PRO A 2 -6.47 -26.61 -3.19
CA PRO A 2 -6.96 -26.92 -1.84
C PRO A 2 -6.22 -28.11 -1.23
N LEU A 3 -6.00 -28.06 0.08
CA LEU A 3 -5.47 -29.19 0.84
C LEU A 3 -6.49 -30.34 0.85
N THR A 4 -6.00 -31.56 0.65
CA THR A 4 -6.75 -32.81 0.82
C THR A 4 -5.93 -33.79 1.63
N ILE A 5 -6.60 -34.62 2.44
CA ILE A 5 -5.96 -35.72 3.17
C ILE A 5 -6.64 -37.02 2.73
N THR A 6 -5.85 -38.05 2.49
CA THR A 6 -6.35 -39.41 2.29
C THR A 6 -7.09 -39.90 3.54
N PRO A 7 -8.19 -40.66 3.39
CA PRO A 7 -8.92 -41.21 4.53
C PRO A 7 -8.00 -41.97 5.49
N ILE A 8 -8.31 -41.92 6.79
CA ILE A 8 -7.56 -42.70 7.78
C ILE A 8 -7.74 -44.19 7.44
N PRO A 9 -6.66 -44.97 7.31
CA PRO A 9 -6.76 -46.38 6.99
C PRO A 9 -7.52 -47.14 8.07
N ASN A 10 -8.28 -48.15 7.66
CA ASN A 10 -9.01 -49.03 8.58
C ASN A 10 -8.06 -49.71 9.57
N ALA A 11 -8.58 -50.02 10.77
CA ALA A 11 -7.87 -50.87 11.71
C ALA A 11 -7.55 -52.23 11.04
N ALA A 12 -6.27 -52.61 11.08
CA ALA A 12 -5.74 -53.88 10.58
C ALA A 12 -6.51 -55.07 11.22
N PRO A 13 -6.54 -56.26 10.58
CA PRO A 13 -7.36 -57.37 11.07
C PRO A 13 -6.96 -57.76 12.50
N PHE A 14 -7.96 -57.91 13.38
CA PHE A 14 -7.74 -58.61 14.65
C PHE A 14 -7.43 -60.07 14.35
N THR A 15 -6.37 -60.59 14.97
CA THR A 15 -6.02 -62.00 14.87
C THR A 15 -7.19 -62.84 15.38
N ALA A 16 -7.64 -63.81 14.58
CA ALA A 16 -8.69 -64.73 15.01
C ALA A 16 -8.20 -65.57 16.20
N PHE A 17 -9.08 -65.82 17.17
CA PHE A 17 -8.88 -66.80 18.23
C PHE A 17 -8.85 -68.20 17.61
N SER A 18 -7.67 -68.60 17.17
CA SER A 18 -7.38 -69.84 16.45
C SER A 18 -6.45 -70.77 17.24
N ASP A 19 -5.67 -70.21 18.16
CA ASP A 19 -4.77 -70.97 19.02
C ASP A 19 -5.47 -71.41 20.33
N ASN A 20 -5.11 -72.59 20.84
CA ASN A 20 -5.58 -73.15 22.11
C ASN A 20 -7.12 -73.35 22.25
N VAL A 21 -7.87 -73.45 21.15
CA VAL A 21 -9.32 -73.71 21.19
C VAL A 21 -9.67 -75.17 21.49
N GLY A 22 -8.70 -76.09 21.38
CA GLY A 22 -8.87 -77.52 21.59
C GLY A 22 -9.29 -77.93 23.00
N ILE A 23 -9.03 -77.09 24.01
CA ILE A 23 -9.51 -77.33 25.39
C ILE A 23 -11.03 -77.16 25.52
N PHE A 24 -11.65 -76.43 24.58
CA PHE A 24 -13.08 -76.14 24.62
C PHE A 24 -13.91 -77.17 23.85
N SER A 25 -13.32 -77.90 22.89
CA SER A 25 -14.03 -78.74 21.90
C SER A 25 -14.92 -79.82 22.51
N ASN A 26 -14.53 -80.38 23.65
CA ASN A 26 -15.27 -81.43 24.38
C ASN A 26 -15.89 -80.95 25.70
N SER A 27 -15.95 -79.63 25.94
CA SER A 27 -16.56 -79.07 27.13
C SER A 27 -17.88 -78.35 26.81
N LYS A 28 -18.64 -78.03 27.86
CA LYS A 28 -19.80 -77.12 27.76
C LYS A 28 -19.43 -75.73 27.22
N ALA A 29 -18.14 -75.39 27.19
CA ALA A 29 -17.60 -74.11 26.77
C ALA A 29 -17.14 -74.08 25.29
N ARG A 30 -17.48 -75.09 24.47
CA ARG A 30 -17.13 -75.17 23.03
C ARG A 30 -17.48 -73.94 22.19
N GLU A 31 -18.44 -73.12 22.63
CA GLU A 31 -18.86 -71.90 21.94
C GLU A 31 -17.99 -70.67 22.25
N ILE A 32 -17.17 -70.71 23.30
CA ILE A 32 -16.38 -69.56 23.76
C ILE A 32 -15.49 -69.00 22.64
N PRO A 33 -14.72 -69.79 21.87
CA PRO A 33 -13.90 -69.26 20.78
C PRO A 33 -14.71 -68.53 19.71
N ALA A 34 -15.86 -69.07 19.32
CA ALA A 34 -16.73 -68.44 18.33
C ALA A 34 -17.31 -67.11 18.84
N ARG A 35 -17.71 -67.07 20.12
CA ARG A 35 -18.22 -65.84 20.76
C ARG A 35 -17.13 -64.77 20.89
N LEU A 36 -15.90 -65.14 21.24
CA LEU A 36 -14.76 -64.20 21.31
C LEU A 36 -14.41 -63.63 19.93
N ASN A 37 -14.42 -64.47 18.89
CA ASN A 37 -14.24 -64.00 17.51
C ASN A 37 -15.36 -63.04 17.07
N ALA A 38 -16.62 -63.33 17.43
CA ALA A 38 -17.74 -62.45 17.14
C ALA A 38 -17.62 -61.09 17.85
N ILE A 39 -17.16 -61.08 19.11
CA ILE A 39 -16.90 -59.84 19.87
C ILE A 39 -15.75 -59.05 19.24
N ALA A 40 -14.64 -59.70 18.88
CA ALA A 40 -13.51 -59.04 18.23
C ALA A 40 -13.91 -58.42 16.87
N GLN A 41 -14.70 -59.15 16.08
CA GLN A 41 -15.23 -58.65 14.81
C GLN A 41 -16.22 -57.49 15.03
N GLY A 42 -17.12 -57.59 16.01
CA GLY A 42 -18.02 -56.49 16.37
C GLY A 42 -17.28 -55.22 16.83
N LEU A 43 -16.20 -55.37 17.60
CA LEU A 43 -15.33 -54.25 18.00
C LEU A 43 -14.64 -53.63 16.78
N LYS A 44 -14.21 -54.44 15.81
CA LYS A 44 -13.60 -53.96 14.55
C LYS A 44 -14.56 -53.12 13.76
N ASP A 45 -15.78 -53.63 13.59
CA ASP A 45 -16.80 -52.96 12.83
C ASP A 45 -17.17 -51.65 13.53
N HIS A 46 -17.29 -51.64 14.86
CA HIS A 46 -17.49 -50.43 15.64
C HIS A 46 -16.38 -49.39 15.43
N ILE A 47 -15.10 -49.79 15.54
CA ILE A 47 -13.95 -48.89 15.37
C ILE A 47 -13.92 -48.30 13.95
N ASN A 48 -14.09 -49.12 12.92
CA ASN A 48 -14.00 -48.68 11.53
C ASN A 48 -15.22 -47.84 11.10
N THR A 49 -16.43 -48.26 11.46
CA THR A 49 -17.67 -47.62 10.98
C THR A 49 -18.06 -46.40 11.79
N LEU A 50 -17.80 -46.38 13.09
CA LEU A 50 -18.24 -45.28 13.95
C LEU A 50 -17.07 -44.35 14.26
N TRP A 51 -15.95 -44.86 14.76
CA TRP A 51 -14.86 -44.00 15.20
C TRP A 51 -14.06 -43.41 14.05
N LEU A 52 -13.52 -44.26 13.16
CA LEU A 52 -12.66 -43.82 12.06
C LEU A 52 -13.43 -42.98 11.04
N ALA A 53 -14.67 -43.36 10.71
CA ALA A 53 -15.53 -42.58 9.84
C ALA A 53 -15.84 -41.20 10.43
N THR A 54 -16.18 -41.12 11.73
CA THR A 54 -16.46 -39.85 12.41
C THR A 54 -15.21 -38.97 12.48
N ALA A 55 -14.05 -39.54 12.83
CA ALA A 55 -12.78 -38.81 12.87
C ALA A 55 -12.39 -38.28 11.49
N THR A 56 -12.51 -39.11 10.45
CA THR A 56 -12.25 -38.71 9.06
C THR A 56 -13.21 -37.61 8.61
N GLY A 57 -14.49 -37.73 8.95
CA GLY A 57 -15.51 -36.72 8.68
C GLY A 57 -15.21 -35.38 9.36
N PHE A 58 -14.81 -35.40 10.64
CA PHE A 58 -14.42 -34.20 11.37
C PHE A 58 -13.18 -33.52 10.77
N ILE A 59 -12.13 -34.29 10.48
CA ILE A 59 -10.89 -33.74 9.90
C ILE A 59 -11.19 -33.08 8.55
N ASN A 60 -11.88 -33.78 7.65
CA ASN A 60 -12.15 -33.24 6.32
C ASN A 60 -13.18 -32.11 6.33
N GLY A 61 -14.29 -32.29 7.06
CA GLY A 61 -15.39 -31.34 7.08
C GLY A 61 -15.09 -30.05 7.85
N THR A 62 -14.34 -30.15 8.95
CA THR A 62 -14.09 -29.01 9.84
C THR A 62 -12.67 -28.47 9.68
N VAL A 63 -11.66 -29.33 9.90
CA VAL A 63 -10.26 -28.87 9.96
C VAL A 63 -9.77 -28.45 8.59
N ILE A 64 -9.88 -29.32 7.58
CA ILE A 64 -9.42 -29.04 6.21
C ILE A 64 -10.21 -27.90 5.57
N THR A 65 -11.53 -27.87 5.76
CA THR A 65 -12.35 -26.73 5.32
C THR A 65 -11.87 -25.41 5.94
N GLY A 66 -11.62 -25.38 7.25
CA GLY A 66 -11.12 -24.20 7.94
C GLY A 66 -9.73 -23.76 7.45
N LEU A 67 -8.81 -24.70 7.25
CA LEU A 67 -7.48 -24.42 6.70
C LEU A 67 -7.55 -23.87 5.28
N ASN A 68 -8.38 -24.45 4.41
CA ASN A 68 -8.58 -23.95 3.05
C ASN A 68 -9.17 -22.53 3.04
N ALA A 69 -10.13 -22.24 3.92
CA ALA A 69 -10.67 -20.89 4.08
C ALA A 69 -9.63 -19.88 4.58
N ALA A 70 -8.75 -20.29 5.49
CA ALA A 70 -7.65 -19.44 5.97
C ALA A 70 -6.62 -19.18 4.85
N LEU A 71 -6.24 -20.20 4.09
CA LEU A 71 -5.34 -20.06 2.95
C LEU A 71 -5.89 -19.12 1.89
N ALA A 72 -7.19 -19.20 1.56
CA ALA A 72 -7.83 -18.29 0.61
C ALA A 72 -7.80 -16.83 1.09
N LYS A 73 -7.94 -16.59 2.41
CA LYS A 73 -7.81 -15.25 3.00
C LYS A 73 -6.38 -14.72 2.90
N ILE A 74 -5.37 -15.58 3.14
CA ILE A 74 -3.95 -15.22 3.02
C ILE A 74 -3.62 -14.87 1.56
N GLU A 75 -4.09 -15.66 0.60
CA GLU A 75 -3.90 -15.39 -0.82
C GLU A 75 -4.52 -14.05 -1.23
N THR A 76 -5.76 -13.79 -0.82
CA THR A 76 -6.43 -12.50 -1.07
C THR A 76 -5.64 -11.33 -0.49
N PHE A 77 -5.15 -11.44 0.74
CA PHE A 77 -4.35 -10.42 1.39
C PHE A 77 -3.02 -10.16 0.67
N SER A 78 -2.31 -11.24 0.29
CA SER A 78 -1.04 -11.15 -0.44
C SER A 78 -1.21 -10.44 -1.79
N ASN A 79 -2.23 -10.82 -2.56
CA ASN A 79 -2.54 -10.20 -3.85
C ASN A 79 -2.91 -8.71 -3.70
N GLY A 80 -3.61 -8.36 -2.60
CA GLY A 80 -3.92 -6.97 -2.26
C GLY A 80 -2.67 -6.13 -1.94
N ILE A 81 -1.70 -6.70 -1.21
CA ILE A 81 -0.41 -6.05 -0.96
C ILE A 81 0.35 -5.84 -2.27
N GLU A 82 0.47 -6.88 -3.09
CA GLU A 82 1.18 -6.82 -4.38
C GLU A 82 0.59 -5.73 -5.28
N THR A 83 -0.75 -5.68 -5.39
CA THR A 83 -1.44 -4.62 -6.13
C THR A 83 -1.10 -3.23 -5.59
N ARG A 84 -1.09 -3.05 -4.27
CA ARG A 84 -0.77 -1.76 -3.65
C ARG A 84 0.67 -1.34 -3.90
N ILE A 85 1.62 -2.26 -3.79
CA ILE A 85 3.03 -2.01 -4.09
C ILE A 85 3.19 -1.62 -5.56
N ASN A 86 2.59 -2.37 -6.48
CA ASN A 86 2.67 -2.08 -7.91
C ASN A 86 2.09 -0.70 -8.25
N ASN A 87 0.95 -0.33 -7.65
CA ASN A 87 0.36 1.00 -7.82
C ASN A 87 1.27 2.11 -7.28
N GLN A 88 1.82 1.94 -6.08
CA GLN A 88 2.74 2.91 -5.48
C GLN A 88 4.05 3.03 -6.26
N MET A 89 4.56 1.92 -6.81
CA MET A 89 5.74 1.92 -7.67
C MET A 89 5.46 2.61 -9.00
N ALA A 90 4.29 2.39 -9.61
CA ALA A 90 3.90 3.08 -10.84
C ALA A 90 3.77 4.59 -10.60
N GLU A 91 3.12 5.00 -9.49
CA GLU A 91 3.03 6.41 -9.10
C GLU A 91 4.41 7.01 -8.85
N PHE A 92 5.28 6.30 -8.12
CA PHE A 92 6.66 6.72 -7.89
C PHE A 92 7.44 6.87 -9.20
N GLN A 93 7.32 5.94 -10.13
CA GLN A 93 7.97 6.01 -11.44
C GLN A 93 7.47 7.22 -12.24
N VAL A 94 6.16 7.49 -12.25
CA VAL A 94 5.59 8.68 -12.89
C VAL A 94 6.12 9.95 -12.25
N ASN A 95 6.11 10.04 -10.91
CA ASN A 95 6.61 11.20 -10.18
C ASN A 95 8.11 11.41 -10.38
N LEU A 96 8.89 10.32 -10.41
CA LEU A 96 10.33 10.38 -10.66
C LEU A 96 10.62 10.77 -12.11
N ALA A 97 9.88 10.25 -13.09
CA ALA A 97 9.97 10.68 -14.49
C ALA A 97 9.55 12.15 -14.65
N ASN A 98 8.54 12.60 -13.91
CA ASN A 98 8.13 13.99 -13.79
C ASN A 98 9.08 14.85 -12.94
N TYR A 99 10.13 14.29 -12.36
CA TYR A 99 11.17 15.06 -11.68
C TYR A 99 12.45 15.11 -12.51
N LEU A 100 12.82 13.97 -13.11
CA LEU A 100 14.03 13.78 -13.91
C LEU A 100 13.85 14.11 -15.40
N GLY A 101 12.61 14.16 -15.89
CA GLY A 101 12.32 14.52 -17.27
C GLY A 101 12.85 15.92 -17.55
N THR A 102 13.47 16.09 -18.70
CA THR A 102 14.05 17.36 -19.18
C THR A 102 13.04 18.52 -19.29
N ASN A 103 11.74 18.28 -19.04
CA ASN A 103 10.64 19.25 -19.00
C ASN A 103 9.83 19.23 -17.68
N ALA A 104 10.37 18.62 -16.62
CA ALA A 104 9.60 18.22 -15.46
C ALA A 104 9.79 19.11 -14.21
N GLY A 105 10.79 19.99 -14.22
CA GLY A 105 10.53 21.39 -13.89
C GLY A 105 10.14 22.07 -15.20
N TYR A 106 9.16 22.99 -15.20
CA TYR A 106 8.80 23.83 -16.36
C TYR A 106 9.99 23.93 -17.32
N SER A 107 9.88 23.41 -18.55
CA SER A 107 10.97 23.52 -19.54
C SER A 107 11.49 24.96 -19.52
N VAL A 108 12.78 25.22 -19.78
CA VAL A 108 13.30 26.62 -19.75
C VAL A 108 12.37 27.56 -20.54
N ASN A 109 11.77 27.07 -21.64
CA ASN A 109 10.72 27.78 -22.36
C ASN A 109 9.39 27.94 -21.60
N ALA A 110 8.86 26.94 -20.91
CA ALA A 110 7.65 27.06 -20.10
C ALA A 110 7.86 27.92 -18.83
N ALA A 111 9.06 27.86 -18.22
CA ALA A 111 9.45 28.72 -17.10
C ALA A 111 9.60 30.16 -17.58
N ASN A 112 10.30 30.38 -18.70
CA ASN A 112 10.41 31.70 -19.32
C ASN A 112 9.06 32.23 -19.81
N ALA A 113 8.19 31.36 -20.33
CA ALA A 113 6.83 31.75 -20.71
C ALA A 113 6.00 32.14 -19.48
N ALA A 114 6.11 31.43 -18.35
CA ALA A 114 5.37 31.76 -17.12
C ALA A 114 5.96 32.95 -16.34
N LEU A 115 7.29 33.16 -16.38
CA LEU A 115 8.01 34.24 -15.69
C LEU A 115 8.11 35.52 -16.51
N PHE A 116 8.02 35.42 -17.84
CA PHE A 116 8.22 36.53 -18.79
C PHE A 116 7.20 36.48 -19.95
N THR A 117 5.90 36.22 -19.68
CA THR A 117 4.87 36.58 -20.66
C THR A 117 5.01 38.08 -20.94
N GLY A 118 5.39 38.44 -22.16
CA GLY A 118 5.85 39.77 -22.59
C GLY A 118 4.85 40.93 -22.52
N GLY A 119 3.89 40.90 -21.59
CA GLY A 119 3.03 42.02 -21.24
C GLY A 119 2.40 41.77 -19.87
N ILE A 120 2.55 42.73 -18.96
CA ILE A 120 1.79 42.74 -17.70
C ILE A 120 0.38 43.19 -18.04
N VAL A 121 -0.64 42.39 -17.74
CA VAL A 121 -2.04 42.80 -17.96
C VAL A 121 -2.36 43.96 -17.02
N ALA A 122 -3.08 44.98 -17.49
CA ALA A 122 -3.31 46.21 -16.73
C ALA A 122 -3.96 46.01 -15.33
N GLY A 123 -4.70 44.92 -15.13
CA GLY A 123 -5.31 44.55 -13.83
C GLY A 123 -4.35 43.89 -12.83
N ASP A 124 -3.13 43.56 -13.27
CA ASP A 124 -2.14 42.88 -12.43
C ASP A 124 -1.16 43.85 -11.76
N VAL A 125 -1.24 45.15 -12.03
CA VAL A 125 -0.46 46.19 -11.34
C VAL A 125 -1.38 46.99 -10.44
N VAL A 126 -1.05 47.07 -9.16
CA VAL A 126 -1.68 47.97 -8.20
C VAL A 126 -0.75 49.15 -7.99
N TYR A 127 -1.30 50.35 -7.90
CA TYR A 127 -0.55 51.59 -7.69
C TYR A 127 -0.77 52.15 -6.29
N ASP A 128 0.23 52.85 -5.75
CA ASP A 128 0.09 53.69 -4.56
C ASP A 128 -0.60 55.02 -4.88
N VAL A 129 -0.81 55.85 -3.86
CA VAL A 129 -1.46 57.18 -4.00
C VAL A 129 -0.66 58.17 -4.86
N ALA A 130 0.63 57.92 -5.06
CA ALA A 130 1.52 58.71 -5.91
C ALA A 130 1.57 58.17 -7.35
N GLY A 131 0.82 57.12 -7.68
CA GLY A 131 0.77 56.52 -9.00
C GLY A 131 1.94 55.59 -9.32
N ARG A 132 2.71 55.15 -8.32
CA ARG A 132 3.81 54.19 -8.47
C ARG A 132 3.33 52.78 -8.18
N ALA A 133 3.94 51.76 -8.78
CA ALA A 133 3.51 50.38 -8.55
C ALA A 133 3.74 49.94 -7.08
N SER A 134 2.71 49.46 -6.40
CA SER A 134 2.78 48.91 -5.04
C SER A 134 2.76 47.38 -5.03
N SER A 135 2.20 46.76 -6.07
CA SER A 135 2.33 45.33 -6.33
C SER A 135 2.14 45.01 -7.81
N ILE A 136 2.75 43.91 -8.25
CA ILE A 136 2.70 43.40 -9.62
C ILE A 136 2.47 41.89 -9.55
N ARG A 137 1.40 41.41 -10.18
CA ARG A 137 1.14 39.98 -10.37
C ARG A 137 1.59 39.56 -11.78
N GLN A 138 2.36 38.48 -11.86
CA GLN A 138 2.85 37.93 -13.12
C GLN A 138 2.68 36.43 -13.04
N GLY A 139 1.48 35.96 -13.41
CA GLY A 139 1.10 34.55 -13.28
C GLY A 139 1.24 34.05 -11.82
N PRO A 140 2.07 33.02 -11.55
CA PRO A 140 2.28 32.47 -10.21
C PRO A 140 3.20 33.33 -9.31
N ARG A 141 3.81 34.39 -9.87
CA ARG A 141 4.64 35.34 -9.13
C ARG A 141 3.82 36.55 -8.71
N LEU A 142 3.94 36.94 -7.45
CA LEU A 142 3.45 38.19 -6.90
C LEU A 142 4.62 38.98 -6.32
N ILE A 143 4.94 40.10 -6.96
CA ILE A 143 5.81 41.14 -6.38
C ILE A 143 4.89 42.03 -5.55
N ASN A 144 5.11 42.14 -4.24
CA ASN A 144 4.29 42.94 -3.34
C ASN A 144 5.11 43.75 -2.36
N GLY A 145 4.48 44.77 -1.77
CA GLY A 145 5.16 45.63 -0.81
C GLY A 145 6.32 46.38 -1.45
N ILE A 146 6.15 46.82 -2.70
CA ILE A 146 7.16 47.63 -3.39
C ILE A 146 7.27 48.96 -2.63
N THR A 147 8.47 49.27 -2.16
CA THR A 147 8.80 50.52 -1.46
C THR A 147 9.75 51.34 -2.31
N TYR A 148 9.77 52.65 -2.05
CA TYR A 148 10.55 53.62 -2.79
C TYR A 148 11.30 54.53 -1.84
N ASN A 149 12.50 54.96 -2.26
CA ASN A 149 13.23 56.04 -1.61
C ASN A 149 12.53 57.39 -1.89
N ASP A 150 12.96 58.43 -1.18
CA ASP A 150 12.39 59.80 -1.32
C ASP A 150 12.59 60.39 -2.72
N ASP A 151 13.65 59.98 -3.43
CA ASP A 151 13.93 60.37 -4.81
C ASP A 151 13.09 59.62 -5.85
N GLY A 152 12.24 58.69 -5.41
CA GLY A 152 11.36 57.89 -6.26
C GLY A 152 12.01 56.63 -6.84
N THR A 153 13.28 56.34 -6.54
CA THR A 153 13.92 55.05 -6.88
C THR A 153 13.35 53.91 -6.02
N MET A 154 13.39 52.68 -6.52
CA MET A 154 12.82 51.52 -5.80
C MET A 154 13.72 51.13 -4.63
N ALA A 155 13.23 51.17 -3.40
CA ALA A 155 14.00 50.78 -2.22
C ALA A 155 13.99 49.26 -1.99
N GLY A 156 12.89 48.59 -2.31
CA GLY A 156 12.74 47.15 -2.09
C GLY A 156 11.39 46.60 -2.51
N TYR A 157 11.28 45.28 -2.49
CA TYR A 157 10.01 44.56 -2.63
C TYR A 157 10.11 43.16 -2.01
N ALA A 158 8.96 42.54 -1.74
CA ALA A 158 8.87 41.12 -1.48
C ALA A 158 8.35 40.37 -2.72
N GLU A 159 8.90 39.21 -2.99
CA GLU A 159 8.49 38.30 -4.05
C GLU A 159 7.88 37.06 -3.42
N LYS A 160 6.68 36.72 -3.86
CA LYS A 160 6.02 35.45 -3.56
C LYS A 160 5.88 34.65 -4.83
N LEU A 161 6.39 33.43 -4.82
CA LEU A 161 6.26 32.49 -5.92
C LEU A 161 5.51 31.25 -5.42
N THR A 162 4.32 31.01 -5.99
CA THR A 162 3.52 29.81 -5.66
C THR A 162 3.62 28.79 -6.78
N LEU A 163 4.25 27.65 -6.50
CA LEU A 163 4.39 26.53 -7.43
C LEU A 163 3.91 25.24 -6.75
N GLY A 164 2.99 24.51 -7.40
CA GLY A 164 2.49 23.23 -6.88
C GLY A 164 1.83 23.31 -5.49
N GLY A 165 1.24 24.47 -5.14
CA GLY A 165 0.63 24.70 -3.82
C GLY A 165 1.60 25.09 -2.71
N ILE A 166 2.91 25.12 -2.98
CA ILE A 166 3.93 25.60 -2.05
C ILE A 166 4.28 27.05 -2.39
N THR A 167 4.36 27.91 -1.37
CA THR A 167 4.70 29.33 -1.54
C THR A 167 6.09 29.62 -0.98
N TYR A 168 6.95 30.15 -1.84
CA TYR A 168 8.27 30.67 -1.47
C TYR A 168 8.17 32.19 -1.36
N THR A 169 8.75 32.76 -0.30
CA THR A 169 8.81 34.22 -0.11
C THR A 169 10.27 34.64 0.02
N ARG A 170 10.63 35.68 -0.72
CA ARG A 170 11.95 36.36 -0.64
C ARG A 170 11.72 37.85 -0.57
N ALA A 171 12.59 38.59 0.10
CA ALA A 171 12.55 40.05 0.09
C ALA A 171 13.86 40.58 -0.47
N TYR A 172 13.79 41.67 -1.20
CA TYR A 172 14.94 42.30 -1.83
C TYR A 172 14.99 43.78 -1.46
N SER A 173 16.20 44.27 -1.24
CA SER A 173 16.51 45.70 -1.10
C SER A 173 17.50 46.14 -2.18
N PHE A 174 17.40 47.39 -2.59
CA PHE A 174 18.20 47.99 -3.66
C PHE A 174 19.00 49.17 -3.12
N THR A 175 20.26 49.25 -3.52
CA THR A 175 21.10 50.44 -3.31
C THR A 175 21.52 51.01 -4.65
N TYR A 176 21.78 52.31 -4.68
CA TYR A 176 22.07 53.06 -5.90
C TYR A 176 23.40 53.80 -5.80
N MET A 177 24.08 53.93 -6.93
CA MET A 177 25.21 54.84 -7.10
C MET A 177 24.71 56.29 -7.21
N PRO A 178 25.58 57.31 -7.02
CA PRO A 178 25.19 58.72 -7.11
C PRO A 178 24.62 59.15 -8.47
N ASP A 179 24.90 58.39 -9.54
CA ASP A 179 24.37 58.63 -10.88
C ASP A 179 23.00 57.98 -11.13
N GLY A 180 22.41 57.35 -10.10
CA GLY A 180 21.10 56.69 -10.15
C GLY A 180 21.13 55.25 -10.67
N GLN A 181 22.29 54.68 -10.99
CA GLN A 181 22.39 53.26 -11.36
C GLN A 181 22.29 52.34 -10.14
N ILE A 182 21.76 51.14 -10.32
CA ILE A 182 21.71 50.13 -9.24
C ILE A 182 23.14 49.72 -8.88
N ALA A 183 23.52 49.93 -7.63
CA ALA A 183 24.81 49.52 -7.07
C ALA A 183 24.77 48.07 -6.58
N ALA A 184 23.70 47.68 -5.88
CA ALA A 184 23.52 46.31 -5.41
C ALA A 184 22.04 45.94 -5.25
N ILE A 185 21.78 44.63 -5.30
CA ILE A 185 20.49 44.01 -4.96
C ILE A 185 20.80 42.95 -3.90
N THR A 186 20.15 43.05 -2.74
CA THR A 186 20.39 42.15 -1.60
C THR A 186 19.12 41.44 -1.21
N GLU A 187 19.16 40.11 -1.10
CA GLU A 187 18.08 39.32 -0.50
C GLU A 187 18.16 39.45 1.04
N VAL A 188 17.03 39.83 1.67
CA VAL A 188 16.89 40.13 3.12
C VAL A 188 15.95 39.17 3.82
#